data_AF-A0A372JNB6-F1
#
_entry.id   AF-A0A372JNB6-F1
#
_cell.length_a   1.000
_cell.length_b   1.000
_cell.length_c   1.000
_cell.angle_alpha   90.00
_cell.angle_beta   90.00
_cell.angle_gamma   90.00
#
_symmetry.space_group_name_H-M   'P 1'
#
loop_
_entity.id
_entity.type
_entity.pdbx_description
1 polymer ?
#
loop_
_entity_poly.entity_id
_entity_poly.type
_entity_poly.pdbx_seq_one_letter_code
_entity_poly.pdbx_strand_id
1 'polypeptide(L)'
;MDLYETAYLCGGRDRVALVALVRAAGEGRIAIAPARHRVTAGSPASGAAPDPVEAAVLAALPATGALLGELRRRVARSDAVADVRRGLAAQGLLLGGFRTPRGRRRRAELDPGTPPERVAVLGEPGIADERLRRIFTTPDPDLAAVRWLRRHPVADGRDRGGLYSPSDGGASGYDGGGGGSGSGGGGW
;
A
#
# COMPACT_ATOMS: atom_id res chain seq x y z
N MET A 1 4.56 -4.01 -31.72
CA MET A 1 3.92 -3.48 -30.51
C MET A 1 4.53 -4.21 -29.36
N ASP A 2 5.01 -3.46 -28.38
CA ASP A 2 5.52 -4.07 -27.16
C ASP A 2 4.35 -4.51 -26.24
N LEU A 3 4.73 -5.15 -25.13
CA LEU A 3 3.79 -5.67 -24.15
C LEU A 3 2.94 -4.57 -23.48
N TYR A 4 3.55 -3.42 -23.17
CA TYR A 4 2.90 -2.33 -22.43
C TYR A 4 1.99 -1.49 -23.33
N GLU A 5 2.35 -1.29 -24.59
CA GLU A 5 1.50 -0.75 -25.65
C GLU A 5 0.26 -1.63 -25.85
N THR A 6 0.45 -2.96 -25.87
CA THR A 6 -0.64 -3.95 -25.96
C THR A 6 -1.59 -3.82 -24.77
N ALA A 7 -1.04 -3.75 -23.56
CA ALA A 7 -1.79 -3.56 -22.33
C ALA A 7 -2.58 -2.24 -22.35
N TYR A 8 -1.94 -1.13 -22.76
CA TYR A 8 -2.58 0.17 -22.83
C TYR A 8 -3.73 0.18 -23.84
N LEU A 9 -3.54 -0.45 -25.01
CA LEU A 9 -4.58 -0.49 -26.04
C LEU A 9 -5.80 -1.30 -25.57
N CYS A 10 -5.59 -2.34 -24.77
CA CYS A 10 -6.65 -3.22 -24.28
C CYS A 10 -7.42 -2.68 -23.08
N GLY A 11 -6.74 -2.02 -22.13
CA GLY A 11 -7.36 -1.56 -20.88
C GLY A 11 -6.75 -0.28 -20.29
N GLY A 12 -6.01 0.49 -21.08
CA GLY A 12 -5.46 1.78 -20.68
C GLY A 12 -4.37 1.66 -19.60
N ARG A 13 -4.21 2.76 -18.85
CA ARG A 13 -3.16 2.91 -17.82
C ARG A 13 -3.24 1.84 -16.74
N ASP A 14 -4.44 1.50 -16.29
CA ASP A 14 -4.64 0.50 -15.24
C ASP A 14 -4.26 -0.91 -15.69
N ARG A 15 -4.36 -1.20 -17.00
CA ARG A 15 -3.92 -2.46 -17.56
C ARG A 15 -2.41 -2.55 -17.69
N VAL A 16 -1.75 -1.44 -18.06
CA VAL A 16 -0.29 -1.34 -18.03
C VAL A 16 0.26 -1.58 -16.62
N ALA A 17 -0.32 -0.89 -15.63
CA ALA A 17 0.08 -1.05 -14.23
C ALA A 17 -0.14 -2.50 -13.73
N LEU A 18 -1.26 -3.13 -14.10
CA LEU A 18 -1.52 -4.53 -13.78
C LEU A 18 -0.42 -5.46 -14.34
N VAL A 19 -0.11 -5.34 -15.62
CA VAL A 19 0.91 -6.18 -16.28
C VAL A 19 2.28 -5.99 -15.62
N ALA A 20 2.68 -4.74 -15.36
CA ALA A 20 3.95 -4.43 -14.72
C ALA A 20 4.04 -5.03 -13.30
N LEU A 21 2.96 -4.95 -12.51
CA LEU A 21 2.90 -5.54 -11.17
C LEU A 21 2.94 -7.07 -11.20
N VAL A 22 2.22 -7.71 -12.12
CA VAL A 22 2.22 -9.16 -12.28
C VAL A 22 3.61 -9.66 -12.68
N ARG A 23 4.29 -8.97 -13.60
CA ARG A 23 5.67 -9.29 -13.98
C ARG A 23 6.63 -9.10 -12.83
N ALA A 24 6.57 -7.95 -12.14
CA ALA A 24 7.43 -7.69 -10.99
C ALA A 24 7.25 -8.74 -9.88
N ALA A 25 6.03 -9.25 -9.67
CA ALA A 25 5.76 -10.32 -8.72
C ALA A 25 6.30 -11.69 -9.21
N GLY A 26 6.09 -12.02 -10.50
CA GLY A 26 6.60 -13.26 -11.10
C GLY A 26 8.12 -13.33 -11.15
N GLU A 27 8.79 -12.19 -11.33
CA GLU A 27 10.25 -12.06 -11.37
C GLU A 27 10.86 -11.85 -9.96
N GLY A 28 10.04 -11.92 -8.90
CA GLY A 28 10.48 -11.81 -7.50
C GLY A 28 10.95 -10.42 -7.09
N ARG A 29 10.76 -9.38 -7.92
CA ARG A 29 11.13 -8.00 -7.60
C ARG A 29 10.21 -7.37 -6.55
N ILE A 30 8.98 -7.84 -6.46
CA ILE A 30 8.05 -7.51 -5.38
C ILE A 30 7.46 -8.77 -4.77
N ALA A 31 7.11 -8.71 -3.49
CA ALA A 31 6.34 -9.74 -2.81
C ALA A 31 4.98 -9.16 -2.39
N ILE A 32 3.91 -9.96 -2.53
CA ILE A 32 2.56 -9.54 -2.14
C ILE A 32 2.05 -10.47 -1.04
N ALA A 33 1.77 -9.90 0.13
CA ALA A 33 1.16 -10.62 1.24
C ALA A 33 -0.33 -10.86 0.95
N PRO A 34 -0.78 -12.12 0.73
CA PRO A 34 -2.12 -12.39 0.19
C PRO A 34 -3.26 -11.91 1.08
N ALA A 35 -3.10 -11.97 2.41
CA ALA A 35 -4.18 -11.61 3.34
C ALA A 35 -4.38 -10.10 3.52
N ARG A 36 -3.35 -9.29 3.23
CA ARG A 36 -3.35 -7.84 3.49
C ARG A 36 -3.17 -7.00 2.23
N HIS A 37 -2.99 -7.66 1.08
CA HIS A 37 -2.59 -7.06 -0.20
C HIS A 37 -1.40 -6.12 -0.06
N ARG A 38 -0.52 -6.39 0.91
CA ARG A 38 0.63 -5.53 1.18
C ARG A 38 1.78 -5.94 0.29
N VAL A 39 2.25 -5.00 -0.50
CA VAL A 39 3.37 -5.14 -1.41
C VAL A 39 4.64 -4.66 -0.72
N THR A 40 5.71 -5.46 -0.79
CA THR A 40 7.04 -5.12 -0.31
C THR A 40 8.07 -5.36 -1.40
N ALA A 41 9.23 -4.69 -1.31
CA ALA A 41 10.33 -4.96 -2.22
C ALA A 41 10.81 -6.40 -2.01
N GLY A 42 11.00 -7.13 -3.11
CA GLY A 42 11.60 -8.45 -3.12
C GLY A 42 13.11 -8.36 -3.34
N SER A 43 13.77 -9.51 -3.30
CA SER A 43 15.15 -9.63 -3.76
C SER A 43 15.12 -10.12 -5.22
N PRO A 44 15.47 -9.28 -6.21
CA PRO A 44 15.46 -9.70 -7.60
C PRO A 44 16.40 -10.89 -7.78
N ALA A 45 15.98 -11.92 -8.52
CA ALA A 45 16.75 -13.15 -8.74
C ALA A 45 17.98 -12.98 -9.66
N SER A 46 18.46 -11.75 -9.86
CA SER A 46 19.45 -11.32 -10.87
C SER A 46 18.91 -11.22 -12.30
N GLY A 47 19.30 -10.16 -13.03
CA GLY A 47 19.11 -10.03 -14.48
C GLY A 47 18.47 -8.73 -14.98
N ALA A 48 19.09 -8.19 -16.05
CA ALA A 48 18.72 -7.09 -16.98
C ALA A 48 18.16 -5.78 -16.39
N ALA A 49 18.51 -4.66 -17.02
CA ALA A 49 17.91 -3.37 -16.68
C ALA A 49 16.38 -3.46 -16.86
N PRO A 50 15.58 -3.14 -15.82
CA PRO A 50 14.14 -3.23 -15.93
C PRO A 50 13.63 -2.26 -17.00
N ASP A 51 12.59 -2.67 -17.73
CA ASP A 51 11.83 -1.77 -18.59
C ASP A 51 11.40 -0.52 -17.78
N PRO A 52 11.33 0.69 -18.38
CA PRO A 52 10.96 1.91 -17.67
C PRO A 52 9.65 1.79 -16.86
N VAL A 53 8.66 1.02 -17.34
CA VAL A 53 7.41 0.78 -16.64
C VAL A 53 7.61 -0.10 -15.41
N GLU A 54 8.49 -1.10 -15.47
CA GLU A 54 8.85 -1.96 -14.34
C GLU A 54 9.69 -1.22 -13.31
N ALA A 55 10.61 -0.36 -13.76
CA ALA A 55 11.35 0.55 -12.89
C ALA A 55 10.39 1.49 -12.13
N ALA A 56 9.33 1.96 -12.77
CA ALA A 56 8.30 2.78 -12.13
C ALA A 56 7.53 2.04 -11.03
N VAL A 57 7.41 0.70 -11.10
CA VAL A 57 6.82 -0.10 -10.00
C VAL A 57 7.67 0.01 -8.74
N LEU A 58 8.99 -0.17 -8.88
CA LEU A 58 9.93 -0.09 -7.77
C LEU A 58 10.04 1.34 -7.22
N ALA A 59 10.07 2.34 -8.11
CA ALA A 59 10.11 3.75 -7.71
C ALA A 59 8.84 4.20 -6.97
N ALA A 60 7.67 3.63 -7.31
CA ALA A 60 6.41 3.96 -6.65
C ALA A 60 6.23 3.28 -5.28
N LEU A 61 7.07 2.29 -4.96
CA LEU A 61 6.98 1.47 -3.76
C LEU A 61 7.74 2.14 -2.59
N PRO A 62 7.05 2.55 -1.50
CA PRO A 62 7.71 3.04 -0.31
C PRO A 62 8.57 1.95 0.33
N ALA A 63 9.63 2.33 1.06
CA ALA A 63 10.44 1.40 1.84
C ALA A 63 9.60 0.59 2.86
N THR A 64 8.52 1.19 3.37
CA THR A 64 7.55 0.54 4.26
C THR A 64 6.55 -0.36 3.53
N GLY A 65 6.64 -0.53 2.22
CA GLY A 65 5.62 -1.16 1.40
C GLY A 65 4.35 -0.32 1.19
N ALA A 66 3.44 -0.81 0.36
CA ALA A 66 2.17 -0.17 0.03
C ALA A 66 1.04 -1.19 -0.15
N LEU A 67 -0.22 -0.73 -0.13
CA LEU A 67 -1.35 -1.55 -0.58
C LEU A 67 -1.29 -1.75 -2.09
N LEU A 68 -1.74 -2.92 -2.56
CA LEU A 68 -1.70 -3.28 -3.98
C LEU A 68 -2.49 -2.31 -4.85
N GLY A 69 -3.72 -1.97 -4.50
CA GLY A 69 -4.53 -1.03 -5.26
C GLY A 69 -3.96 0.39 -5.22
N GLU A 70 -3.36 0.81 -4.12
CA GLU A 70 -2.65 2.09 -4.04
C GLU A 70 -1.43 2.13 -4.97
N LEU A 71 -0.58 1.11 -4.90
CA LEU A 71 0.60 1.00 -5.74
C LEU A 71 0.20 0.96 -7.23
N ARG A 72 -0.84 0.19 -7.59
CA ARG A 72 -1.39 0.14 -8.95
C ARG A 72 -1.77 1.53 -9.45
N ARG A 73 -2.47 2.34 -8.64
CA ARG A 73 -2.84 3.72 -9.00
C ARG A 73 -1.63 4.63 -9.17
N ARG A 74 -0.59 4.48 -8.33
CA ARG A 74 0.65 5.26 -8.46
C ARG A 74 1.38 4.93 -9.76
N VAL A 75 1.54 3.63 -10.06
CA VAL A 75 2.17 3.16 -11.31
C VAL A 75 1.39 3.62 -12.54
N ALA A 76 0.05 3.53 -12.52
CA ALA A 76 -0.80 3.98 -13.62
C ALA A 76 -0.67 5.49 -13.94
N ARG A 77 -0.15 6.29 -13.00
CA ARG A 77 0.08 7.73 -13.13
C ARG A 77 1.53 8.10 -13.40
N SER A 78 2.42 7.12 -13.56
CA SER A 78 3.84 7.39 -13.80
C SER A 78 4.09 7.94 -15.20
N ASP A 79 5.21 8.65 -15.35
CA ASP A 79 5.65 9.18 -16.65
C ASP A 79 5.95 8.05 -17.64
N ALA A 80 6.47 6.91 -17.19
CA ALA A 80 6.68 5.74 -18.03
C ALA A 80 5.37 5.25 -18.69
N VAL A 81 4.25 5.25 -17.96
CA VAL A 81 2.93 4.91 -18.55
C VAL A 81 2.41 6.02 -19.46
N ALA A 82 2.74 7.29 -19.15
CA ALA A 82 2.45 8.40 -20.06
C ALA A 82 3.21 8.26 -21.39
N ASP A 83 4.45 7.75 -21.36
CA ASP A 83 5.29 7.51 -22.54
C ASP A 83 4.72 6.43 -23.44
N VAL A 84 4.23 5.34 -22.86
CA VAL A 84 3.48 4.31 -23.61
C VAL A 84 2.29 4.93 -24.34
N ARG A 85 1.53 5.82 -23.67
CA ARG A 85 0.42 6.55 -24.33
C ARG A 85 0.93 7.42 -25.48
N ARG A 86 2.03 8.15 -25.28
CA ARG A 86 2.62 9.03 -26.29
C ARG A 86 3.08 8.23 -27.52
N GLY A 87 3.71 7.08 -27.32
CA GLY A 87 4.10 6.16 -28.40
C GLY A 87 2.91 5.70 -29.22
N LEU A 88 1.84 5.23 -28.57
CA LEU A 88 0.60 4.82 -29.25
C LEU A 88 -0.10 5.96 -29.99
N ALA A 89 -0.08 7.18 -29.45
CA ALA A 89 -0.62 8.36 -30.11
C ALA A 89 0.20 8.74 -31.36
N ALA A 90 1.54 8.69 -31.26
CA ALA A 90 2.43 8.92 -32.40
C ALA A 90 2.23 7.89 -33.54
N GLN A 91 1.82 6.66 -33.20
CA GLN A 91 1.46 5.62 -34.16
C GLN A 91 0.04 5.77 -34.74
N GLY A 92 -0.73 6.80 -34.32
CA GLY A 92 -2.12 7.01 -34.75
C GLY A 92 -3.11 5.98 -34.20
N LEU A 93 -2.74 5.24 -33.15
CA LEU A 93 -3.61 4.25 -32.50
C LEU A 93 -4.50 4.89 -31.42
N LEU A 94 -4.06 6.02 -30.87
CA LEU A 94 -4.80 6.82 -29.90
C LEU A 94 -4.97 8.26 -30.37
N LEU A 95 -6.10 8.87 -30.00
CA LEU A 95 -6.32 10.31 -30.10
C LEU A 95 -6.91 10.78 -28.76
N GLY A 96 -6.15 11.61 -28.05
CA GLY A 96 -6.46 11.99 -26.68
C GLY A 96 -6.50 10.76 -25.75
N GLY A 97 -7.65 10.50 -25.14
CA GLY A 97 -7.89 9.34 -24.28
C GLY A 97 -8.54 8.13 -24.99
N PHE A 98 -8.83 8.23 -26.28
CA PHE A 98 -9.66 7.26 -26.99
C PHE A 98 -8.90 6.53 -28.09
N ARG A 99 -9.32 5.29 -28.37
CA ARG A 99 -8.82 4.49 -29.49
C ARG A 99 -9.36 5.01 -30.82
N THR A 100 -8.48 5.23 -31.79
CA THR A 100 -8.86 5.54 -33.18
C THR A 100 -9.49 4.31 -33.85
N PRO A 101 -10.10 4.43 -35.04
CA PRO A 101 -10.54 3.26 -35.82
C PRO A 101 -9.40 2.26 -36.05
N ARG A 102 -8.20 2.75 -36.38
CA ARG A 102 -6.98 1.94 -36.52
C ARG A 102 -6.61 1.25 -35.21
N GLY A 103 -6.67 1.97 -34.07
CA GLY A 103 -6.44 1.39 -32.75
C GLY A 103 -7.47 0.31 -32.36
N ARG A 104 -8.74 0.48 -32.72
CA ARG A 104 -9.79 -0.54 -32.48
C ARG A 104 -9.55 -1.79 -33.31
N ARG A 105 -9.25 -1.63 -34.61
CA ARG A 105 -8.89 -2.74 -35.49
C ARG A 105 -7.65 -3.45 -34.95
N ARG A 106 -6.61 -2.69 -34.61
CA ARG A 106 -5.36 -3.25 -34.07
C ARG A 106 -5.61 -4.06 -32.80
N ARG A 107 -6.47 -3.57 -31.89
CA ARG A 107 -6.88 -4.31 -30.69
C ARG A 107 -7.58 -5.62 -31.04
N ALA A 108 -8.46 -5.62 -32.04
CA ALA A 108 -9.22 -6.82 -32.44
C ALA A 108 -8.31 -7.90 -33.04
N GLU A 109 -7.16 -7.53 -33.59
CA GLU A 109 -6.15 -8.44 -34.15
C GLU A 109 -5.18 -8.99 -33.09
N LEU A 110 -5.26 -8.55 -31.83
CA LEU A 110 -4.36 -9.01 -30.77
C LEU A 110 -4.73 -10.43 -30.34
N ASP A 111 -3.77 -11.34 -30.46
CA ASP A 111 -3.81 -12.66 -29.84
C ASP A 111 -3.22 -12.58 -28.42
N PRO A 112 -3.92 -13.08 -27.39
CA PRO A 112 -3.38 -13.16 -26.04
C PRO A 112 -2.11 -14.03 -25.90
N GLY A 113 -1.81 -14.95 -26.83
CA GLY A 113 -0.47 -15.57 -26.95
C GLY A 113 0.17 -16.07 -25.64
N THR A 114 1.37 -15.57 -25.33
CA THR A 114 2.20 -15.97 -24.18
C THR A 114 1.64 -15.50 -22.84
N PRO A 115 2.04 -16.09 -21.68
CA PRO A 115 1.53 -15.68 -20.38
C PRO A 115 1.52 -14.17 -20.06
N PRO A 116 2.58 -13.37 -20.32
CA PRO A 116 2.52 -11.93 -20.08
C PRO A 116 1.55 -11.21 -21.04
N GLU A 117 1.48 -11.64 -22.30
CA GLU A 117 0.56 -11.09 -23.30
C GLU A 117 -0.90 -11.38 -22.96
N ARG A 118 -1.19 -12.55 -22.36
CA ARG A 118 -2.55 -12.87 -21.89
C ARG A 118 -3.02 -11.86 -20.85
N VAL A 119 -2.15 -11.45 -19.93
CA VAL A 119 -2.49 -10.41 -18.93
C VAL A 119 -2.71 -9.07 -19.63
N ALA A 120 -1.90 -8.72 -20.62
CA ALA A 120 -2.07 -7.48 -21.37
C ALA A 120 -3.43 -7.44 -22.10
N VAL A 121 -3.82 -8.52 -22.77
CA VAL A 121 -5.06 -8.61 -23.56
C VAL A 121 -6.30 -8.82 -22.69
N LEU A 122 -6.27 -9.80 -21.78
CA LEU A 122 -7.43 -10.23 -21.00
C LEU A 122 -7.54 -9.51 -19.64
N GLY A 123 -6.41 -9.12 -19.05
CA GLY A 123 -6.36 -8.48 -17.74
C GLY A 123 -6.14 -9.50 -16.63
N GLU A 124 -6.83 -9.30 -15.52
CA GLU A 124 -6.78 -10.21 -14.37
C GLU A 124 -7.11 -11.67 -14.74
N PRO A 125 -8.09 -11.97 -15.63
CA PRO A 125 -8.33 -13.34 -16.09
C PRO A 125 -7.15 -13.98 -16.83
N GLY A 126 -6.24 -13.16 -17.40
CA GLY A 126 -5.06 -13.63 -18.12
C GLY A 126 -3.91 -14.08 -17.22
N ILE A 127 -3.98 -13.81 -15.91
CA ILE A 127 -2.96 -14.20 -14.94
C ILE A 127 -2.95 -15.72 -14.81
N ALA A 128 -1.81 -16.33 -15.14
CA ALA A 128 -1.63 -17.78 -15.16
C ALA A 128 -1.63 -18.40 -13.77
N ASP A 129 -0.98 -17.73 -12.82
CA ASP A 129 -0.89 -18.16 -11.42
C ASP A 129 -2.22 -17.90 -10.71
N GLU A 130 -2.88 -18.97 -10.26
CA GLU A 130 -4.18 -18.91 -9.57
C GLU A 130 -4.14 -18.05 -8.31
N ARG A 131 -3.07 -18.19 -7.51
CA ARG A 131 -2.93 -17.48 -6.24
C ARG A 131 -2.75 -15.99 -6.52
N LEU A 132 -1.90 -15.64 -7.49
CA LEU A 132 -1.67 -14.27 -7.90
C LEU A 132 -2.95 -13.67 -8.48
N ARG A 133 -3.65 -14.40 -9.36
CA ARG A 133 -4.93 -13.98 -9.92
C ARG A 133 -5.94 -13.63 -8.83
N ARG A 134 -6.11 -14.49 -7.83
CA ARG A 134 -7.00 -14.25 -6.70
C ARG A 134 -6.68 -12.95 -5.97
N ILE A 135 -5.39 -12.67 -5.73
CA ILE A 135 -4.94 -11.44 -5.07
C ILE A 135 -5.33 -10.21 -5.89
N PHE A 136 -5.14 -10.24 -7.22
CA PHE A 136 -5.46 -9.10 -8.08
C PHE A 136 -6.96 -8.91 -8.35
N THR A 137 -7.78 -9.96 -8.26
CA THR A 137 -9.24 -9.88 -8.44
C THR A 137 -9.98 -9.47 -7.15
N THR A 138 -9.39 -9.73 -5.99
CA THR A 138 -10.01 -9.38 -4.71
C THR A 138 -9.78 -7.89 -4.41
N PRO A 139 -10.78 -7.13 -3.94
CA PRO A 139 -10.57 -5.75 -3.52
C PRO A 139 -9.57 -5.67 -2.36
N ASP A 140 -8.88 -4.53 -2.24
CA ASP A 140 -8.01 -4.29 -1.09
C ASP A 140 -8.82 -4.42 0.21
N PRO A 141 -8.29 -5.12 1.23
CA PRO A 141 -8.98 -5.25 2.50
C PRO A 141 -9.13 -3.87 3.14
N ASP A 142 -10.28 -3.61 3.75
CA ASP A 142 -10.49 -2.39 4.52
C ASP A 142 -9.60 -2.40 5.78
N LEU A 143 -8.46 -1.72 5.70
CA LEU A 143 -7.54 -1.61 6.83
C LEU A 143 -8.08 -0.71 7.95
N ALA A 144 -9.08 0.14 7.69
CA ALA A 144 -9.77 0.89 8.74
C ALA A 144 -10.62 -0.05 9.60
N ALA A 145 -11.24 -1.06 8.98
CA ALA A 145 -11.89 -2.17 9.65
C ALA A 145 -10.92 -3.16 10.33
N VAL A 146 -9.61 -2.92 10.34
CA VAL A 146 -8.63 -3.68 11.17
C VAL A 146 -8.11 -2.80 12.33
N ARG A 147 -8.32 -1.48 12.26
CA ARG A 147 -7.80 -0.50 13.22
C ARG A 147 -8.53 -0.50 14.57
N TRP A 148 -9.73 -1.06 14.66
CA TRP A 148 -10.53 -1.12 15.89
C TRP A 148 -10.06 -2.19 16.89
N LEU A 149 -9.15 -3.10 16.52
CA LEU A 149 -8.50 -4.03 17.46
C LEU A 149 -7.26 -3.45 18.18
N ARG A 150 -6.88 -2.18 17.93
CA ARG A 150 -5.74 -1.51 18.59
C ARG A 150 -6.13 -0.21 19.31
N ARG A 151 -7.22 -0.24 20.07
CA ARG A 151 -7.46 0.73 21.16
C ARG A 151 -7.89 -0.02 22.41
N HIS A 152 -6.92 -0.58 23.12
CA HIS A 152 -7.01 -0.57 24.58
C HIS A 152 -6.60 0.83 25.02
N PRO A 153 -7.49 1.65 25.62
CA PRO A 153 -7.04 2.83 26.32
C PRO A 153 -6.17 2.36 27.50
N VAL A 154 -4.91 2.78 27.50
CA VAL A 154 -4.11 2.81 28.72
C VAL A 154 -4.87 3.73 29.67
N ALA A 155 -5.41 3.18 30.75
CA ALA A 155 -6.02 3.94 31.82
C ALA A 155 -4.91 4.74 32.52
N ASP A 156 -4.62 5.92 32.02
CA ASP A 156 -3.95 6.97 32.78
C ASP A 156 -5.05 7.90 33.31
N GLY A 157 -5.29 7.79 34.60
CA GLY A 157 -6.39 8.45 35.30
C GLY A 157 -5.96 8.79 36.72
N ARG A 158 -4.86 9.53 36.84
CA ARG A 158 -4.66 10.42 38.00
C ARG A 158 -5.68 11.54 37.88
N ASP A 159 -6.76 11.46 38.66
CA ASP A 159 -7.53 12.62 39.11
C ASP A 159 -8.45 12.18 40.27
N ARG A 160 -7.99 12.43 41.50
CA ARG A 160 -8.83 12.48 42.71
C ARG A 160 -8.52 13.78 43.47
N GLY A 161 -8.95 14.91 42.93
CA GLY A 161 -9.50 16.00 43.74
C GLY A 161 -11.01 15.72 43.86
N GLY A 162 -11.65 15.76 45.02
CA GLY A 162 -11.50 16.71 46.10
C GLY A 162 -12.86 17.39 46.26
N LEU A 163 -13.78 16.73 46.96
CA LEU A 163 -15.06 17.30 47.39
C LEU A 163 -15.43 16.67 48.74
N TYR A 164 -15.01 17.31 49.83
CA TYR A 164 -15.64 17.11 51.14
C TYR A 164 -16.17 18.46 51.61
N SER A 165 -17.46 18.47 51.90
CA SER A 165 -18.28 19.61 52.30
C SER A 165 -18.03 19.97 53.77
N PRO A 166 -18.04 21.25 54.16
CA PRO A 166 -17.86 21.64 55.55
C PRO A 166 -19.23 21.86 56.23
N SER A 167 -19.47 21.18 57.35
CA SER A 167 -20.21 21.75 58.48
C SER A 167 -20.29 20.78 59.68
N ASP A 168 -20.17 21.41 60.86
CA ASP A 168 -20.67 21.02 62.18
C ASP A 168 -19.83 20.12 63.09
N GLY A 169 -19.21 20.79 64.08
CA GLY A 169 -19.53 20.51 65.48
C GLY A 169 -18.54 19.63 66.25
N GLY A 170 -18.02 20.16 67.36
CA GLY A 170 -17.66 19.34 68.52
C GLY A 170 -16.24 19.53 69.03
N ALA A 171 -16.13 20.24 70.15
CA ALA A 171 -14.95 20.38 70.98
C ALA A 171 -14.44 19.05 71.57
N SER A 172 -13.16 19.02 71.93
CA SER A 172 -12.46 18.23 72.97
C SER A 172 -11.09 17.80 72.42
N GLY A 173 -9.91 18.09 72.98
CA GLY A 173 -9.55 18.41 74.36
C GLY A 173 -8.66 17.31 74.95
N TYR A 174 -7.37 17.25 74.57
CA TYR A 174 -6.19 16.67 75.27
C TYR A 174 -5.00 16.74 74.29
N ASP A 175 -3.80 17.28 74.53
CA ASP A 175 -2.78 17.17 75.59
C ASP A 175 -1.93 15.88 75.55
N GLY A 176 -0.61 16.07 75.61
CA GLY A 176 0.47 15.07 75.51
C GLY A 176 1.22 15.11 74.17
N GLY A 177 2.52 15.39 74.06
CA GLY A 177 3.61 15.38 75.02
C GLY A 177 4.77 14.53 74.47
N GLY A 178 5.99 15.09 74.43
CA GLY A 178 7.26 14.39 74.15
C GLY A 178 7.73 14.54 72.69
N GLY A 179 8.86 15.16 72.34
CA GLY A 179 10.15 15.24 73.04
C GLY A 179 11.07 14.13 72.51
N GLY A 180 12.06 14.48 71.68
CA GLY A 180 12.99 13.48 71.12
C GLY A 180 13.94 14.01 70.04
N SER A 181 14.92 14.78 70.48
CA SER A 181 16.07 15.28 69.71
C SER A 181 17.21 14.25 69.60
N GLY A 182 17.87 14.18 68.44
CA GLY A 182 19.20 13.59 68.21
C GLY A 182 19.60 13.87 66.75
N SER A 183 20.50 14.81 66.43
CA SER A 183 21.98 14.76 66.53
C SER A 183 22.52 13.44 65.96
N GLY A 184 23.39 13.34 64.95
CA GLY A 184 24.36 14.23 64.31
C GLY A 184 25.52 13.34 63.80
N GLY A 185 26.32 13.83 62.84
CA GLY A 185 27.57 13.21 62.33
C GLY A 185 27.42 12.68 60.90
N GLY A 186 28.12 13.20 59.88
CA GLY A 186 29.59 13.33 59.75
C GLY A 186 30.11 11.99 59.23
N GLY A 187 30.59 11.83 58.00
CA GLY A 187 31.65 12.55 57.32
C GLY A 187 32.76 11.54 57.01
N TRP A 188 33.32 11.62 55.79
CA TRP A 188 34.43 10.84 55.20
C TRP A 188 34.05 9.48 54.59
#